data_AF-A0A831RN39-F1
#
_entry.id   AF-A0A831RN39-F1
#
_cell.length_a   1.000
_cell.length_b   1.000
_cell.length_c   1.000
_cell.angle_alpha   90.00
_cell.angle_beta   90.00
_cell.angle_gamma   90.00
#
_symmetry.space_group_name_H-M   'P 1'
#
loop_
_entity.id
_entity.type
_entity.pdbx_description
1 polymer ?
#
loop_
_entity_poly.entity_id
_entity_poly.type
_entity_poly.pdbx_seq_one_letter_code
_entity_poly.pdbx_strand_id
1 'polypeptide(L)'
;MGPGNNYNRGGGTMKIYLLAGALLTAGLVSTVTAQPYYPGNYGGGYAPYFRPPQQAVQPGPAAILQQGLERLIAFVDRDPRPGEADLAAFLDREIAPYFDFAYMARWAAGRMWSRMTPQQRRDFEGRLQRLFLGALAQRLTGYGGQQFRVLRPRAGRNNEVDVGVAVQNPRGYPAKLNFRFYRSEDGWKVFDVAANGNSALMYYRQYFRQQQRQRAPRPGYYGRR
;
A
#
# COMPACT_ATOMS: atom_id res chain seq x y z
N MET A 1 -12.80 57.07 -9.39
CA MET A 1 -12.56 56.68 -7.99
C MET A 1 -13.55 55.58 -7.65
N GLY A 2 -13.10 54.33 -7.55
CA GLY A 2 -13.94 53.21 -7.14
C GLY A 2 -13.66 52.81 -5.69
N PRO A 3 -14.56 52.07 -5.03
CA PRO A 3 -14.20 51.28 -3.87
C PRO A 3 -14.15 49.80 -4.26
N GLY A 4 -12.94 49.27 -4.30
CA GLY A 4 -12.71 47.83 -4.24
C GLY A 4 -13.05 47.33 -2.84
N ASN A 5 -13.69 46.17 -2.76
CA ASN A 5 -13.79 45.45 -1.49
C ASN A 5 -13.25 44.04 -1.65
N ASN A 6 -12.16 43.85 -0.91
CA ASN A 6 -11.20 42.77 -0.95
C ASN A 6 -11.71 41.63 -0.07
N TYR A 7 -12.26 40.57 -0.67
CA TYR A 7 -12.54 39.33 0.04
C TYR A 7 -11.29 38.44 0.05
N ASN A 8 -10.33 38.84 0.88
CA ASN A 8 -9.29 37.97 1.38
C ASN A 8 -9.91 36.97 2.38
N ARG A 9 -10.43 35.85 1.88
CA ARG A 9 -10.71 34.66 2.70
C ARG A 9 -9.52 33.70 2.58
N GLY A 10 -8.53 33.94 3.43
CA GLY A 10 -7.60 32.91 3.86
C GLY A 10 -8.38 31.78 4.54
N GLY A 11 -8.63 30.71 3.79
CA GLY A 11 -9.19 29.45 4.28
C GLY A 11 -8.27 28.33 3.85
N GLY A 12 -7.48 27.84 4.81
CA GLY A 12 -6.34 26.95 4.61
C GLY A 12 -6.58 25.81 3.63
N THR A 13 -5.77 25.80 2.58
CA THR A 13 -5.44 24.63 1.77
C THR A 13 -4.76 23.59 2.67
N MET A 14 -5.55 22.76 3.35
CA MET A 14 -5.04 21.53 3.95
C MET A 14 -4.56 20.64 2.81
N LYS A 15 -3.25 20.67 2.56
CA LYS A 15 -2.56 19.76 1.65
C LYS A 15 -2.64 18.34 2.24
N ILE A 16 -3.66 17.59 1.85
CA ILE A 16 -3.84 16.17 2.21
C ILE A 16 -2.83 15.35 1.41
N TYR A 17 -1.60 15.21 1.92
CA TYR A 17 -0.56 14.36 1.35
C TYR A 17 -0.54 13.00 2.03
N LEU A 18 -1.36 12.06 1.57
CA LEU A 18 -1.36 10.64 1.95
C LEU A 18 -1.95 9.92 0.72
N LEU A 19 -1.43 8.85 0.11
CA LEU A 19 -0.87 7.61 0.65
C LEU A 19 -0.05 6.87 -0.42
N ALA A 20 0.78 5.95 0.04
CA ALA A 20 1.72 5.19 -0.76
C ALA A 20 1.11 4.04 -1.54
N GLY A 21 1.80 3.64 -2.60
CA GLY A 21 1.75 2.28 -3.08
C GLY A 21 2.85 2.04 -4.08
N ALA A 22 3.39 0.85 -3.98
CA ALA A 22 4.43 0.27 -4.79
C ALA A 22 4.24 -1.25 -4.64
N LEU A 23 4.39 -2.02 -5.73
CA LEU A 23 4.73 -3.47 -5.83
C LEU A 23 3.95 -4.39 -6.78
N LEU A 24 4.47 -4.76 -7.98
CA LEU A 24 4.76 -6.14 -8.49
C LEU A 24 3.74 -7.29 -8.86
N THR A 25 4.04 -8.04 -9.95
CA THR A 25 4.01 -9.54 -10.07
C THR A 25 5.09 -10.02 -11.09
N ALA A 26 6.06 -10.88 -10.72
CA ALA A 26 6.16 -12.36 -10.70
C ALA A 26 6.57 -12.97 -12.06
N GLY A 27 7.82 -13.45 -12.15
CA GLY A 27 8.38 -14.19 -13.30
C GLY A 27 9.24 -15.36 -12.81
N LEU A 28 9.08 -16.49 -13.49
CA LEU A 28 9.53 -17.85 -13.16
C LEU A 28 11.04 -17.97 -12.87
N VAL A 29 11.39 -18.78 -11.87
CA VAL A 29 12.78 -19.17 -11.60
C VAL A 29 13.12 -20.37 -12.48
N SER A 30 14.08 -20.21 -13.38
CA SER A 30 14.68 -21.32 -14.13
C SER A 30 15.38 -22.28 -13.18
N THR A 31 15.11 -23.58 -13.30
CA THR A 31 15.80 -24.63 -12.55
C THR A 31 17.25 -24.73 -13.05
N VAL A 32 18.22 -24.30 -12.24
CA VAL A 32 19.63 -24.69 -12.45
C VAL A 32 19.77 -26.12 -11.98
N THR A 33 19.79 -27.08 -12.91
CA THR A 33 20.19 -28.46 -12.59
C THR A 33 21.72 -28.50 -12.50
N ALA A 34 22.26 -28.31 -11.31
CA ALA A 34 23.66 -28.63 -11.03
C ALA A 34 23.81 -30.17 -11.05
N GLN A 35 24.52 -30.71 -12.05
CA GLN A 35 24.95 -32.11 -12.04
C GLN A 35 26.11 -32.28 -11.03
N PRO A 36 26.06 -33.26 -10.12
CA PRO A 36 27.17 -33.50 -9.20
C PRO A 36 28.30 -34.25 -9.90
N TYR A 37 29.50 -33.65 -9.90
CA TYR A 37 30.76 -34.35 -10.15
C TYR A 37 31.18 -35.10 -8.88
N TYR A 38 31.37 -36.42 -8.97
CA TYR A 38 31.91 -37.24 -7.89
C TYR A 38 33.39 -37.55 -8.16
N PRO A 39 34.35 -37.01 -7.39
CA PRO A 39 35.68 -37.58 -7.30
C PRO A 39 35.68 -38.76 -6.31
N GLY A 40 36.45 -39.81 -6.65
CA GLY A 40 36.47 -41.12 -6.00
C GLY A 40 36.76 -41.10 -4.49
N ASN A 41 36.05 -41.99 -3.81
CA ASN A 41 36.01 -42.21 -2.36
C ASN A 41 37.22 -43.01 -1.87
N TYR A 42 38.01 -42.44 -0.95
CA TYR A 42 38.89 -43.19 -0.06
C TYR A 42 38.46 -42.98 1.39
N GLY A 43 37.83 -44.03 1.95
CA GLY A 43 37.83 -44.40 3.36
C GLY A 43 37.59 -43.32 4.42
N GLY A 44 36.34 -43.20 4.89
CA GLY A 44 36.01 -42.50 6.13
C GLY A 44 34.51 -42.28 6.25
N GLY A 45 33.84 -43.03 7.13
CA GLY A 45 32.40 -42.98 7.30
C GLY A 45 31.90 -41.62 7.78
N TYR A 46 31.28 -40.87 6.88
CA TYR A 46 30.40 -39.75 7.22
C TYR A 46 29.01 -40.08 6.69
N ALA A 47 28.03 -40.22 7.59
CA ALA A 47 26.63 -40.29 7.20
C ALA A 47 26.27 -38.99 6.46
N PRO A 48 25.62 -39.04 5.28
CA PRO A 48 25.24 -37.84 4.58
C PRO A 48 24.26 -37.05 5.45
N TYR A 49 24.65 -35.84 5.85
CA TYR A 49 23.73 -34.91 6.49
C TYR A 49 22.55 -34.68 5.55
N PHE A 50 21.38 -35.20 5.91
CA PHE A 50 20.12 -34.86 5.27
C PHE A 50 19.93 -33.35 5.41
N ARG A 51 20.23 -32.59 4.35
CA ARG A 51 19.90 -31.16 4.27
C ARG A 51 18.38 -31.12 4.09
N PRO A 52 17.59 -30.69 5.09
CA PRO A 52 16.15 -30.59 4.90
C PRO A 52 15.91 -29.66 3.70
N PRO A 53 14.90 -29.94 2.85
CA PRO A 53 14.57 -29.09 1.73
C PRO A 53 14.44 -27.67 2.26
N GLN A 54 15.20 -26.74 1.69
CA GLN A 54 15.08 -25.32 2.01
C GLN A 54 13.65 -24.92 1.65
N GLN A 55 12.79 -24.83 2.67
CA GLN A 55 11.48 -24.21 2.50
C GLN A 55 11.75 -22.85 1.84
N ALA A 56 11.11 -22.59 0.72
CA ALA A 56 11.24 -21.30 0.05
C ALA A 56 10.99 -20.21 1.09
N VAL A 57 12.05 -19.50 1.48
CA VAL A 57 11.95 -18.46 2.50
C VAL A 57 11.08 -17.38 1.89
N GLN A 58 9.81 -17.34 2.27
CA GLN A 58 8.90 -16.30 1.81
C GLN A 58 9.55 -14.94 2.14
N PRO A 59 9.61 -14.01 1.19
CA PRO A 59 10.27 -12.74 1.40
C PRO A 59 9.64 -12.02 2.60
N GLY A 60 10.48 -11.54 3.51
CA GLY A 60 10.00 -10.76 4.65
C GLY A 60 9.43 -9.40 4.24
N PRO A 61 8.71 -8.70 5.12
CA PRO A 61 8.04 -7.43 4.81
C PRO A 61 8.90 -6.35 4.15
N ALA A 62 10.17 -6.20 4.56
CA ALA A 62 11.08 -5.25 3.91
C ALA A 62 11.49 -5.67 2.51
N ALA A 63 11.76 -6.97 2.29
CA ALA A 63 12.11 -7.50 0.98
C ALA A 63 10.92 -7.36 0.03
N ILE A 64 9.72 -7.67 0.52
CA ILE A 64 8.47 -7.34 -0.16
C ILE A 64 8.49 -5.87 -0.50
N LEU A 65 8.48 -4.95 0.46
CA LEU A 65 8.39 -3.50 0.18
C LEU A 65 9.41 -2.97 -0.83
N GLN A 66 10.66 -3.40 -0.71
CA GLN A 66 11.74 -2.97 -1.57
C GLN A 66 11.48 -3.31 -3.03
N GLN A 67 11.15 -4.57 -3.31
CA GLN A 67 11.05 -5.09 -4.68
C GLN A 67 10.10 -4.23 -5.54
N GLY A 68 9.12 -3.59 -4.94
CA GLY A 68 8.08 -2.91 -5.70
C GLY A 68 8.05 -1.44 -5.62
N LEU A 69 8.75 -0.87 -4.66
CA LEU A 69 9.32 0.43 -4.91
C LEU A 69 10.16 0.34 -6.19
N GLU A 70 11.00 -0.68 -6.34
CA GLU A 70 11.78 -0.86 -7.58
C GLU A 70 10.88 -1.01 -8.82
N ARG A 71 9.86 -1.90 -8.82
CA ARG A 71 8.95 -2.02 -9.99
C ARG A 71 8.12 -0.77 -10.26
N LEU A 72 7.65 -0.08 -9.21
CA LEU A 72 6.91 1.16 -9.38
C LEU A 72 7.77 2.21 -10.06
N ILE A 73 8.99 2.43 -9.55
CA ILE A 73 9.89 3.44 -10.09
C ILE A 73 10.31 3.07 -11.51
N ALA A 74 10.61 1.80 -11.77
CA ALA A 74 10.88 1.32 -13.13
C ALA A 74 9.70 1.55 -14.11
N PHE A 75 8.45 1.49 -13.64
CA PHE A 75 7.30 1.80 -14.48
C PHE A 75 7.13 3.30 -14.70
N VAL A 76 7.23 4.10 -13.62
CA VAL A 76 7.03 5.55 -13.67
C VAL A 76 8.13 6.26 -14.48
N ASP A 77 9.37 5.75 -14.45
CA ASP A 77 10.52 6.31 -15.18
C ASP A 77 10.60 5.90 -16.66
N ARG A 78 9.59 5.20 -17.20
CA ARG A 78 9.53 4.89 -18.63
C ARG A 78 9.49 6.17 -19.48
N ASP A 79 9.99 6.05 -20.71
CA ASP A 79 9.92 7.10 -21.73
C ASP A 79 9.16 6.56 -22.97
N PRO A 80 8.01 7.16 -23.37
CA PRO A 80 7.36 8.30 -22.73
C PRO A 80 6.83 7.95 -21.33
N ARG A 81 6.75 8.98 -20.46
CA ARG A 81 6.20 8.81 -19.11
C ARG A 81 4.75 8.31 -19.15
N PRO A 82 4.38 7.30 -18.33
CA PRO A 82 3.02 6.81 -18.29
C PRO A 82 2.03 7.89 -17.82
N GLY A 83 0.84 7.90 -18.43
CA GLY A 83 -0.26 8.76 -17.99
C GLY A 83 -0.92 8.26 -16.70
N GLU A 84 -1.85 9.04 -16.14
CA GLU A 84 -2.59 8.66 -14.93
C GLU A 84 -3.38 7.34 -15.11
N ALA A 85 -3.96 7.13 -16.30
CA ALA A 85 -4.71 5.90 -16.61
C ALA A 85 -3.80 4.66 -16.65
N ASP A 86 -2.62 4.77 -17.27
CA ASP A 86 -1.63 3.69 -17.32
C ASP A 86 -1.10 3.36 -15.93
N LEU A 87 -0.85 4.39 -15.12
CA LEU A 87 -0.49 4.25 -13.71
C LEU A 87 -1.59 3.54 -12.93
N ALA A 88 -2.84 3.96 -13.06
CA ALA A 88 -3.96 3.32 -12.35
C ALA A 88 -4.08 1.83 -12.71
N ALA A 89 -3.98 1.48 -14.00
CA ALA A 89 -4.02 0.09 -14.45
C ALA A 89 -2.82 -0.73 -13.91
N PHE A 90 -1.62 -0.16 -13.95
CA PHE A 90 -0.43 -0.80 -13.39
C PHE A 90 -0.55 -1.00 -11.88
N LEU A 91 -1.02 0.02 -11.14
CA LEU A 91 -1.22 -0.08 -9.70
C LEU A 91 -2.28 -1.15 -9.35
N ASP A 92 -3.35 -1.25 -10.13
CA ASP A 92 -4.38 -2.27 -9.92
C ASP A 92 -3.85 -3.68 -10.15
N ARG A 93 -3.13 -3.90 -11.26
CA ARG A 93 -2.63 -5.23 -11.62
C ARG A 93 -1.43 -5.66 -10.79
N GLU A 94 -0.47 -4.75 -10.65
CA GLU A 94 0.82 -5.06 -10.07
C GLU A 94 0.81 -4.75 -8.59
N ILE A 95 0.39 -3.54 -8.16
CA ILE A 95 0.51 -3.06 -6.76
C ILE A 95 -0.55 -3.63 -5.82
N ALA A 96 -1.81 -3.72 -6.27
CA ALA A 96 -2.92 -4.10 -5.43
C ALA A 96 -2.75 -5.46 -4.71
N PRO A 97 -2.16 -6.51 -5.33
CA PRO A 97 -1.91 -7.79 -4.68
C PRO A 97 -1.11 -7.77 -3.37
N TYR A 98 -0.35 -6.70 -3.07
CA TYR A 98 0.40 -6.60 -1.80
C TYR A 98 -0.46 -6.11 -0.66
N PHE A 99 -1.59 -5.51 -0.99
CA PHE A 99 -2.53 -4.99 -0.04
C PHE A 99 -3.63 -6.03 0.22
N ASP A 100 -4.18 -5.98 1.42
CA ASP A 100 -5.41 -6.68 1.71
C ASP A 100 -6.57 -5.69 1.73
N PHE A 101 -7.14 -5.43 0.55
CA PHE A 101 -8.26 -4.51 0.43
C PHE A 101 -9.52 -5.00 1.14
N ALA A 102 -9.73 -6.32 1.28
CA ALA A 102 -10.85 -6.86 2.03
C ALA A 102 -10.72 -6.55 3.54
N TYR A 103 -9.54 -6.76 4.13
CA TYR A 103 -9.24 -6.38 5.51
C TYR A 103 -9.37 -4.86 5.69
N MET A 104 -8.79 -4.10 4.77
CA MET A 104 -8.82 -2.64 4.82
C MET A 104 -10.27 -2.12 4.74
N ALA A 105 -11.08 -2.69 3.86
CA ALA A 105 -12.49 -2.37 3.66
C ALA A 105 -13.31 -2.65 4.91
N ARG A 106 -13.12 -3.83 5.52
CA ARG A 106 -13.73 -4.20 6.79
C ARG A 106 -13.41 -3.19 7.89
N TRP A 107 -12.14 -2.78 7.99
CA TRP A 107 -11.72 -1.80 8.98
C TRP A 107 -12.33 -0.41 8.71
N ALA A 108 -12.28 0.04 7.45
CA ALA A 108 -12.81 1.34 7.03
C ALA A 108 -14.33 1.44 7.21
N ALA A 109 -15.07 0.36 6.94
CA ALA A 109 -16.51 0.29 7.18
C ALA A 109 -16.87 0.25 8.68
N GLY A 110 -15.98 -0.29 9.52
CA GLY A 110 -16.17 -0.39 10.96
C GLY A 110 -17.46 -1.14 11.33
N ARG A 111 -18.27 -0.54 12.21
CA ARG A 111 -19.53 -1.16 12.71
C ARG A 111 -20.55 -1.48 11.61
N MET A 112 -20.45 -0.82 10.45
CA MET A 112 -21.41 -1.05 9.36
C MET A 112 -21.13 -2.32 8.58
N TRP A 113 -19.90 -2.83 8.63
CA TRP A 113 -19.52 -4.05 7.91
C TRP A 113 -20.43 -5.23 8.23
N SER A 114 -20.82 -5.39 9.50
CA SER A 114 -21.71 -6.48 9.94
C SER A 114 -23.12 -6.38 9.37
N ARG A 115 -23.56 -5.18 8.96
CA ARG A 115 -24.88 -4.93 8.37
C ARG A 115 -24.88 -4.99 6.83
N MET A 116 -23.70 -5.08 6.21
CA MET A 116 -23.57 -5.18 4.76
C MET A 116 -23.80 -6.62 4.31
N THR A 117 -24.56 -6.78 3.22
CA THR A 117 -24.64 -8.07 2.49
C THR A 117 -23.29 -8.42 1.86
N PRO A 118 -23.06 -9.69 1.47
CA PRO A 118 -21.82 -10.07 0.78
C PRO A 118 -21.54 -9.22 -0.46
N GLN A 119 -22.56 -8.89 -1.24
CA GLN A 119 -22.40 -8.02 -2.42
C GLN A 119 -22.01 -6.59 -2.03
N GLN A 120 -22.66 -6.01 -1.02
CA GLN A 120 -22.30 -4.68 -0.53
C GLN A 120 -20.88 -4.60 0.01
N ARG A 121 -20.37 -5.68 0.63
CA ARG A 121 -18.98 -5.77 1.09
C ARG A 121 -18.00 -5.75 -0.08
N ARG A 122 -18.26 -6.54 -1.13
CA ARG A 122 -17.44 -6.54 -2.36
C ARG A 122 -17.47 -5.19 -3.07
N ASP A 123 -18.64 -4.56 -3.17
CA ASP A 123 -18.76 -3.24 -3.78
C ASP A 123 -18.01 -2.17 -2.97
N PHE A 124 -18.06 -2.25 -1.63
CA PHE A 124 -17.34 -1.35 -0.75
C PHE A 124 -15.82 -1.54 -0.83
N GLU A 125 -15.35 -2.79 -0.87
CA GLU A 125 -13.95 -3.13 -1.09
C GLU A 125 -13.44 -2.57 -2.41
N GLY A 126 -14.11 -2.87 -3.53
CA GLY A 126 -13.73 -2.35 -4.83
C GLY A 126 -13.75 -0.82 -4.89
N ARG A 127 -14.67 -0.17 -4.16
CA ARG A 127 -14.69 1.30 -4.04
C ARG A 127 -13.49 1.84 -3.26
N LEU A 128 -13.12 1.21 -2.15
CA LEU A 128 -11.93 1.58 -1.39
C LEU A 128 -10.68 1.41 -2.24
N GLN A 129 -10.51 0.27 -2.92
CA GLN A 129 -9.39 0.00 -3.81
C GLN A 129 -9.26 1.07 -4.90
N ARG A 130 -10.34 1.37 -5.64
CA ARG A 130 -10.32 2.43 -6.66
C ARG A 130 -9.96 3.80 -6.12
N LEU A 131 -10.50 4.20 -4.96
CA LEU A 131 -10.16 5.48 -4.33
C LEU A 131 -8.69 5.54 -3.88
N PHE A 132 -8.17 4.44 -3.35
CA PHE A 132 -6.80 4.33 -2.90
C PHE A 132 -5.82 4.39 -4.08
N LEU A 133 -5.99 3.52 -5.06
CA LEU A 133 -5.10 3.41 -6.21
C LEU A 133 -5.21 4.62 -7.13
N GLY A 134 -6.39 5.20 -7.30
CA GLY A 134 -6.57 6.44 -8.08
C GLY A 134 -5.84 7.63 -7.45
N ALA A 135 -5.95 7.81 -6.14
CA ALA A 135 -5.20 8.87 -5.44
C ALA A 135 -3.68 8.66 -5.56
N LEU A 136 -3.23 7.40 -5.54
CA LEU A 136 -1.82 7.06 -5.75
C LEU A 136 -1.36 7.34 -7.19
N ALA A 137 -2.13 6.94 -8.20
CA ALA A 137 -1.85 7.20 -9.61
C ALA A 137 -1.68 8.70 -9.86
N GLN A 138 -2.63 9.50 -9.37
CA GLN A 138 -2.60 10.96 -9.48
C GLN A 138 -1.31 11.54 -8.87
N ARG A 139 -0.84 11.01 -7.73
CA ARG A 139 0.40 11.48 -7.09
C ARG A 139 1.65 11.11 -7.88
N LEU A 140 1.66 9.93 -8.50
CA LEU A 140 2.81 9.43 -9.26
C LEU A 140 3.03 10.18 -10.58
N THR A 141 2.01 10.84 -11.12
CA THR A 141 2.19 11.77 -12.26
C THR A 141 3.18 12.89 -11.94
N GLY A 142 3.28 13.30 -10.68
CA GLY A 142 4.22 14.31 -10.18
C GLY A 142 5.57 13.75 -9.70
N TYR A 143 5.85 12.47 -9.92
CA TYR A 143 7.15 11.89 -9.57
C TYR A 143 8.26 12.50 -10.44
N GLY A 144 9.36 12.88 -9.79
CA GLY A 144 10.45 13.63 -10.38
C GLY A 144 11.82 13.08 -9.99
N GLY A 145 11.93 11.77 -9.73
CA GLY A 145 13.20 11.11 -9.39
C GLY A 145 13.56 11.12 -7.91
N GLN A 146 12.57 11.21 -7.00
CA GLN A 146 12.81 11.07 -5.57
C GLN A 146 13.40 9.69 -5.24
N GLN A 147 14.40 9.65 -4.36
CA GLN A 147 14.99 8.38 -3.92
C GLN A 147 14.21 7.78 -2.75
N PHE A 148 14.00 6.47 -2.77
CA PHE A 148 13.35 5.74 -1.68
C PHE A 148 14.37 4.92 -0.91
N ARG A 149 14.36 5.04 0.42
CA ARG A 149 15.16 4.21 1.31
C ARG A 149 14.25 3.40 2.22
N VAL A 150 14.22 2.09 2.01
CA VAL A 150 13.57 1.15 2.93
C VAL A 150 14.36 1.09 4.24
N LEU A 151 13.66 1.28 5.35
CA LEU A 151 14.23 1.27 6.69
C LEU A 151 14.12 -0.14 7.28
N ARG A 152 14.89 -0.40 8.35
CA ARG A 152 14.83 -1.69 9.05
C ARG A 152 13.41 -1.98 9.54
N PRO A 153 12.89 -3.20 9.33
CA PRO A 153 11.63 -3.64 9.93
C PRO A 153 11.65 -3.51 11.44
N ARG A 154 10.49 -3.21 12.01
CA ARG A 154 10.25 -3.18 13.45
C ARG A 154 9.04 -4.05 13.77
N ALA A 155 9.09 -4.78 14.88
CA ALA A 155 7.93 -5.51 15.35
C ALA A 155 6.78 -4.53 15.67
N GLY A 156 5.60 -4.84 15.15
CA GLY A 156 4.35 -4.17 15.48
C GLY A 156 3.62 -4.89 16.62
N ARG A 157 2.31 -4.64 16.75
CA ARG A 157 1.46 -5.35 17.71
C ARG A 157 0.92 -6.63 17.08
N ASN A 158 0.57 -7.65 17.85
CA ASN A 158 -0.15 -8.83 17.37
C ASN A 158 0.46 -9.50 16.11
N ASN A 159 1.79 -9.73 16.11
CA ASN A 159 2.54 -10.29 14.98
C ASN A 159 2.54 -9.42 13.70
N GLU A 160 2.20 -8.14 13.81
CA GLU A 160 2.41 -7.16 12.75
C GLU A 160 3.90 -6.79 12.60
N VAL A 161 4.26 -6.27 11.43
CA VAL A 161 5.59 -5.72 11.17
C VAL A 161 5.44 -4.35 10.52
N ASP A 162 6.14 -3.36 11.07
CA ASP A 162 6.21 -2.02 10.54
C ASP A 162 7.49 -1.84 9.72
N VAL A 163 7.35 -1.43 8.46
CA VAL A 163 8.48 -1.10 7.59
C VAL A 163 8.37 0.36 7.17
N GLY A 164 9.36 1.16 7.59
CA GLY A 164 9.44 2.56 7.19
C GLY A 164 10.07 2.73 5.81
N VAL A 165 9.66 3.76 5.08
CA VAL A 165 10.34 4.22 3.86
C VAL A 165 10.59 5.72 3.98
N ALA A 166 11.84 6.12 3.83
CA ALA A 166 12.19 7.53 3.69
C ALA A 166 12.18 7.90 2.21
N VAL A 167 11.38 8.90 1.85
CA VAL A 167 11.32 9.50 0.51
C VAL A 167 12.19 10.74 0.53
N GLN A 168 13.33 10.68 -0.15
CA GLN A 168 14.30 11.77 -0.21
C GLN A 168 13.87 12.75 -1.29
N ASN A 169 13.55 13.97 -0.87
CA ASN A 169 13.20 15.06 -1.77
C ASN A 169 14.47 15.85 -2.08
N PRO A 170 14.83 16.09 -3.36
CA PRO A 170 16.02 16.87 -3.71
C PRO A 170 16.03 18.30 -3.14
N ARG A 171 14.86 18.85 -2.80
CA ARG A 171 14.69 20.23 -2.32
C ARG A 171 13.82 20.35 -1.06
N GLY A 172 13.97 19.44 -0.09
CA GLY A 172 13.23 19.58 1.18
C GLY A 172 13.45 18.44 2.18
N TYR A 173 12.71 18.50 3.28
CA TYR A 173 12.74 17.44 4.29
C TYR A 173 12.24 16.11 3.71
N PRO A 174 12.88 14.99 4.08
CA PRO A 174 12.45 13.68 3.64
C PRO A 174 11.06 13.39 4.21
N ALA A 175 10.16 12.93 3.34
CA ALA A 175 8.87 12.43 3.80
C ALA A 175 9.03 11.00 4.33
N LYS A 176 8.27 10.64 5.35
CA LYS A 176 8.30 9.29 5.93
C LYS A 176 7.00 8.56 5.67
N LEU A 177 7.10 7.41 5.03
CA LEU A 177 6.03 6.42 4.92
C LEU A 177 6.27 5.31 5.95
N ASN A 178 5.21 4.74 6.49
CA ASN A 178 5.25 3.56 7.36
C ASN A 178 4.20 2.57 6.84
N PHE A 179 4.66 1.43 6.35
CA PHE A 179 3.84 0.34 5.88
C PHE A 179 3.66 -0.65 7.01
N ARG A 180 2.41 -1.00 7.31
CA ARG A 180 2.07 -1.94 8.36
C ARG A 180 1.65 -3.24 7.70
N PHE A 181 2.38 -4.29 8.03
CA PHE A 181 2.20 -5.62 7.50
C PHE A 181 1.62 -6.53 8.56
N TYR A 182 0.80 -7.48 8.12
CA TYR A 182 0.38 -8.61 8.92
C TYR A 182 0.56 -9.89 8.09
N ARG A 183 0.63 -11.03 8.76
CA ARG A 183 0.76 -12.32 8.09
C ARG A 183 -0.63 -12.90 7.83
N SER A 184 -1.05 -12.91 6.57
CA SER A 184 -2.25 -13.63 6.11
C SER A 184 -1.92 -15.07 5.74
N GLU A 185 -2.93 -15.83 5.32
CA GLU A 185 -2.77 -17.20 4.80
C GLU A 185 -1.88 -17.23 3.54
N ASP A 186 -1.94 -16.16 2.72
CA ASP A 186 -1.14 -16.00 1.49
C ASP A 186 0.25 -15.38 1.73
N GLY A 187 0.65 -15.18 2.98
CA GLY A 187 1.91 -14.54 3.37
C GLY A 187 1.74 -13.10 3.88
N TRP A 188 2.80 -12.31 3.81
CA TRP A 188 2.78 -10.94 4.34
C TRP A 188 1.97 -10.00 3.43
N LYS A 189 0.99 -9.29 4.00
CA LYS A 189 0.17 -8.29 3.31
C LYS A 189 0.23 -6.95 4.03
N VAL A 190 0.24 -5.87 3.25
CA VAL A 190 0.05 -4.51 3.74
C VAL A 190 -1.42 -4.33 4.08
N PHE A 191 -1.71 -3.92 5.32
CA PHE A 191 -3.07 -3.59 5.72
C PHE A 191 -3.25 -2.11 6.05
N ASP A 192 -2.17 -1.35 6.20
CA ASP A 192 -2.24 0.09 6.41
C ASP A 192 -0.95 0.75 5.94
N VAL A 193 -1.08 2.00 5.49
CA VAL A 193 0.06 2.86 5.20
C VAL A 193 -0.16 4.18 5.89
N ALA A 194 0.86 4.69 6.56
CA ALA A 194 0.84 6.02 7.13
C ALA A 194 1.91 6.89 6.49
N ALA A 195 1.58 8.14 6.11
CA ALA A 195 2.62 9.14 5.86
C ALA A 195 2.63 10.15 7.01
N ASN A 196 3.83 10.44 7.51
CA ASN A 196 4.06 11.39 8.59
C ASN A 196 3.11 11.16 9.80
N GLY A 197 2.85 9.89 10.12
CA GLY A 197 1.98 9.47 11.22
C GLY A 197 0.49 9.38 10.90
N ASN A 198 0.04 9.82 9.73
CA ASN A 198 -1.38 9.80 9.37
C ASN A 198 -1.74 8.54 8.58
N SER A 199 -2.56 7.67 9.17
CA SER A 199 -2.97 6.37 8.62
C SER A 199 -3.99 6.49 7.49
N ALA A 200 -3.78 5.67 6.45
CA ALA A 200 -4.69 5.47 5.34
C ALA A 200 -6.05 4.99 5.80
N LEU A 201 -6.02 3.91 6.57
CA LEU A 201 -7.21 3.28 7.07
C LEU A 201 -8.06 4.27 7.86
N MET A 202 -7.42 5.00 8.80
CA MET A 202 -8.10 6.01 9.60
C MET A 202 -8.75 7.09 8.73
N TYR A 203 -8.04 7.57 7.72
CA TYR A 203 -8.58 8.53 6.76
C TYR A 203 -9.83 7.98 6.05
N TYR A 204 -9.75 6.80 5.43
CA TYR A 204 -10.87 6.24 4.66
C TYR A 204 -12.07 5.91 5.55
N ARG A 205 -11.85 5.46 6.78
CA ARG A 205 -12.93 5.28 7.77
C ARG A 205 -13.68 6.57 8.03
N GLN A 206 -12.96 7.68 8.21
CA GLN A 206 -13.59 8.98 8.40
C GLN A 206 -14.31 9.45 7.13
N TYR A 207 -13.70 9.27 5.96
CA TYR A 207 -14.28 9.60 4.65
C TYR A 207 -15.62 8.90 4.43
N PHE A 208 -15.69 7.57 4.60
CA PHE A 208 -16.93 6.82 4.39
C PHE A 208 -18.01 7.16 5.42
N ARG A 209 -17.62 7.38 6.70
CA ARG A 209 -18.55 7.83 7.74
C ARG A 209 -19.18 9.18 7.38
N GLN A 210 -18.41 10.10 6.81
CA GLN A 210 -18.92 11.40 6.38
C GLN A 210 -19.90 11.27 5.21
N GLN A 211 -19.57 10.46 4.19
CA GLN A 211 -20.46 10.26 3.05
C GLN A 211 -21.82 9.66 3.43
N GLN A 212 -21.84 8.75 4.40
CA GLN A 212 -23.09 8.18 4.88
C GLN A 212 -23.95 9.20 5.61
N ARG A 213 -23.35 10.06 6.45
CA ARG A 213 -24.08 11.15 7.13
C ARG A 213 -24.72 12.12 6.14
N GLN A 214 -24.04 12.40 5.03
CA GLN A 214 -24.56 13.29 3.98
C GLN A 214 -25.70 12.65 3.18
N ARG A 215 -25.74 11.31 3.11
CA ARG A 215 -26.81 10.55 2.43
C ARG A 215 -28.00 10.22 3.34
N ALA A 216 -27.84 10.33 4.66
CA ALA A 216 -28.93 10.14 5.60
C ALA A 216 -29.91 11.34 5.51
N PRO A 217 -31.24 11.10 5.47
CA PRO A 217 -32.22 12.18 5.53
C PRO A 217 -31.95 13.05 6.76
N ARG A 218 -31.92 14.38 6.60
CA ARG A 218 -31.87 15.29 7.75
C ARG A 218 -33.14 15.05 8.57
N PRO A 219 -33.04 14.81 9.88
CA PRO A 219 -34.23 14.73 10.74
C PRO A 219 -35.04 16.01 10.53
N GLY A 220 -36.26 15.87 10.02
CA GLY A 220 -37.16 17.00 9.85
C GLY A 220 -37.39 17.65 11.21
N TYR A 221 -37.19 18.97 11.27
CA TYR A 221 -37.64 19.76 12.41
C TYR A 221 -39.17 19.73 12.42
N TYR A 222 -39.77 18.76 13.09
CA TYR A 222 -41.15 18.88 13.54
C TYR A 222 -41.16 19.91 14.66
N GLY A 223 -41.38 21.17 14.29
CA GLY A 223 -41.71 22.22 15.24
C GLY A 223 -42.96 21.80 16.03
N ARG A 224 -42.84 21.73 17.35
CA ARG A 224 -44.00 21.70 18.24
C ARG A 224 -44.82 22.96 17.97
N ARG A 225 -46.11 22.77 17.70
CA ARG A 225 -47.12 23.82 17.78
C ARG A 225 -47.26 24.32 19.21
#